data_AF-A0A4Z0B8V6-F1
#
_entry.id   AF-A0A4Z0B8V6-F1
#
_cell.length_a   1.000
_cell.length_b   1.000
_cell.length_c   1.000
_cell.angle_alpha   90.00
_cell.angle_beta   90.00
_cell.angle_gamma   90.00
#
_symmetry.space_group_name_H-M   'P 1'
#
loop_
_entity.id
_entity.type
_entity.pdbx_description
1 polymer ?
#
loop_
_entity_poly.entity_id
_entity_poly.type
_entity_poly.pdbx_seq_one_letter_code
_entity_poly.pdbx_strand_id
1 'polypeptide(L)'
;MIDSATGMSPGERYAVESLERTRSFCGFFLDGKYYLGPELLTAVGWLEGQTFIYDELDALGDPVFPDRVAGTIENLTLVLADGARLKLHPIPVHVPKDMHARAPVMGKNNGQLHGKTVVITGASSGIGRAAAHAFAEQSTRLVLAARDEKALAEVVEECAVRGAQAIAVKTDVTHGDQMRALAEKAAAFGNGRIDIWINNAGVGAVGSFENTPLEAHEQVLQTDLLGYLRGAHVAWPYFKGQKSGILINTLSLGSWVAQPFAAAYSASKYGLRGLTEALRGELVGYPNIHVCDIYPAVMDTPGFRDGANFTSHALTPPPPVYDPRQVARAMVACALQPRNSTTVGAAATIARVAHFLLPAFPQVSGWLTRTALQRAPHSATSSGNLFGPASGERRIEGGWRQTRRLPYWLVAASAALLLGGVVIARKHSTNNKPHN
;
A
#
# COMPACT_ATOMS: atom_id res chain seq x y z
N MET A 1 26.02 29.38 6.12
CA MET A 1 26.40 28.38 7.14
C MET A 1 25.55 28.65 8.36
N ILE A 2 25.10 27.61 9.05
CA ILE A 2 24.33 27.75 10.31
C ILE A 2 25.23 28.43 11.33
N ASP A 3 24.73 29.47 12.00
CA ASP A 3 25.46 30.14 13.08
C ASP A 3 25.62 29.18 14.26
N SER A 4 26.83 29.04 14.80
CA SER A 4 27.09 28.13 15.93
C SER A 4 26.31 28.49 17.19
N ALA A 5 25.90 29.75 17.35
CA ALA A 5 25.06 30.20 18.46
C ALA A 5 23.67 29.55 18.46
N THR A 6 23.17 29.10 17.31
CA THR A 6 21.86 28.40 17.23
C THR A 6 21.86 27.05 17.95
N GLY A 7 23.03 26.44 18.15
CA GLY A 7 23.17 25.09 18.71
C GLY A 7 22.78 23.95 17.77
N MET A 8 22.47 24.25 16.49
CA MET A 8 22.09 23.25 15.50
C MET A 8 23.31 22.69 14.76
N SER A 9 23.30 21.39 14.51
CA SER A 9 24.33 20.68 13.75
C SER A 9 23.96 20.51 12.28
N PRO A 10 24.91 20.65 11.33
CA PRO A 10 24.67 20.32 9.92
C PRO A 10 24.19 18.88 9.74
N GLY A 11 23.24 18.66 8.84
CA GLY A 11 22.65 17.35 8.53
C GLY A 11 21.63 16.81 9.55
N GLU A 12 21.41 17.49 10.68
CA GLU A 12 20.40 17.12 11.66
C GLU A 12 19.08 17.88 11.45
N ARG A 13 17.97 17.22 11.78
CA ARG A 13 16.62 17.82 11.70
C ARG A 13 16.19 18.30 13.08
N TYR A 14 15.60 19.49 13.15
CA TYR A 14 15.09 20.06 14.40
C TYR A 14 13.63 20.50 14.25
N ALA A 15 12.73 19.99 15.08
CA ALA A 15 11.35 20.47 15.19
C ALA A 15 11.24 21.56 16.25
N VAL A 16 10.38 22.55 16.02
CA VAL A 16 10.03 23.56 17.02
C VAL A 16 8.89 23.01 17.89
N GLU A 17 9.06 23.08 19.20
CA GLU A 17 8.04 22.73 20.19
C GLU A 17 6.76 23.54 19.96
N SER A 18 5.61 22.89 20.08
CA SER A 18 4.30 23.54 19.95
C SER A 18 3.68 23.74 21.33
N LEU A 19 3.33 24.97 21.67
CA LEU A 19 2.62 25.34 22.90
C LEU A 19 1.22 25.84 22.54
N GLU A 20 0.21 25.54 23.37
CA GLU A 20 -1.22 25.83 23.11
C GLU A 20 -1.56 27.31 22.83
N ARG A 21 -0.69 28.25 23.21
CA ARG A 21 -0.89 29.71 23.05
C ARG A 21 0.09 30.38 22.12
N THR A 22 0.89 29.62 21.38
CA THR A 22 1.87 30.13 20.41
C THR A 22 1.53 29.63 19.02
N ARG A 23 2.10 30.24 17.99
CA ARG A 23 2.00 29.71 16.63
C ARG A 23 2.56 28.29 16.59
N SER A 24 1.82 27.37 15.98
CA SER A 24 2.30 26.01 15.72
C SER A 24 3.18 26.00 14.48
N PHE A 25 4.38 25.48 14.65
CA PHE A 25 5.39 25.30 13.60
C PHE A 25 5.36 23.83 13.16
N CYS A 26 4.61 23.52 12.10
CA CYS A 26 4.33 22.15 11.68
C CYS A 26 5.49 21.45 10.93
N GLY A 27 6.60 22.17 10.72
CA GLY A 27 7.75 21.77 9.95
C GLY A 27 9.01 21.46 10.76
N PHE A 28 10.15 21.38 10.07
CA PHE A 28 11.45 21.18 10.70
C PHE A 28 12.54 22.03 10.02
N PHE A 29 13.59 22.33 10.78
CA PHE A 29 14.83 22.86 10.25
C PHE A 29 15.74 21.74 9.74
N LEU A 30 16.37 21.95 8.59
CA LEU A 30 17.49 21.17 8.07
C LEU A 30 18.46 22.12 7.36
N ASP A 31 19.73 22.08 7.74
CA ASP A 31 20.79 22.91 7.14
C ASP A 31 20.48 24.42 7.10
N GLY A 32 19.81 24.92 8.16
CA GLY A 32 19.41 26.31 8.29
C GLY A 32 18.21 26.74 7.44
N LYS A 33 17.53 25.80 6.79
CA LYS A 33 16.27 26.02 6.07
C LYS A 33 15.12 25.38 6.83
N TYR A 34 13.94 25.99 6.76
CA TYR A 34 12.73 25.51 7.41
C TYR A 34 11.72 25.00 6.38
N TYR A 35 11.25 23.77 6.59
CA TYR A 35 10.40 23.03 5.67
C TYR A 35 9.09 22.65 6.36
N LEU A 36 7.91 22.93 5.76
CA LEU A 36 6.60 22.58 6.35
C LEU A 36 6.33 21.07 6.42
N GLY A 37 7.16 20.26 5.76
CA GLY A 37 7.08 18.82 5.77
C GLY A 37 8.18 18.18 4.92
N PRO A 38 8.41 16.86 5.05
CA PRO A 38 9.49 16.17 4.34
C PRO A 38 9.32 16.21 2.80
N GLU A 39 8.08 16.42 2.35
CA GLU A 39 7.69 16.38 0.95
C GLU A 39 7.87 17.71 0.20
N LEU A 40 8.13 18.80 0.91
CA LEU A 40 8.23 20.12 0.30
C LEU A 40 9.70 20.42 0.03
N LEU A 41 10.13 20.20 -1.21
CA LEU A 41 11.44 20.66 -1.71
C LEU A 41 11.58 22.20 -1.73
N THR A 42 10.59 22.94 -1.24
CA THR A 42 10.60 24.39 -1.12
C THR A 42 10.66 24.75 0.36
N ALA A 43 11.76 25.37 0.77
CA ALA A 43 11.88 25.96 2.10
C ALA A 43 10.93 27.15 2.20
N VAL A 44 10.15 27.23 3.27
CA VAL A 44 9.27 28.36 3.58
C VAL A 44 9.87 29.29 4.63
N GLY A 45 11.13 29.06 4.99
CA GLY A 45 11.86 29.87 5.93
C GLY A 45 13.34 29.50 5.95
N TRP A 46 14.17 30.36 6.50
CA TRP A 46 15.61 30.14 6.60
C TRP A 46 16.21 30.96 7.74
N LEU A 47 17.44 30.59 8.11
CA LEU A 47 18.23 31.32 9.09
C LEU A 47 19.18 32.28 8.40
N GLU A 48 19.17 33.54 8.84
CA GLU A 48 20.19 34.53 8.59
C GLU A 48 20.92 34.85 9.91
N GLY A 49 22.08 34.20 10.11
CA GLY A 49 22.71 34.16 11.41
C GLY A 49 21.83 33.41 12.41
N GLN A 50 21.36 34.12 13.44
CA GLN A 50 20.41 33.62 14.43
C GLN A 50 18.95 33.97 14.09
N THR A 51 18.72 34.85 13.12
CA THR A 51 17.37 35.33 12.79
C THR A 51 16.64 34.31 11.94
N PHE A 52 15.45 33.91 12.38
CA PHE A 52 14.57 33.02 11.64
C PHE A 52 13.59 33.82 10.78
N ILE A 53 13.83 33.77 9.47
CA ILE A 53 12.95 34.31 8.44
C ILE A 53 11.92 33.24 8.07
N TYR A 54 10.64 33.60 8.07
CA TYR A 54 9.51 32.71 7.83
C TYR A 54 8.52 33.35 6.85
N ASP A 55 8.44 32.76 5.66
CA ASP A 55 7.77 33.30 4.47
C ASP A 55 6.50 32.51 4.11
N GLU A 56 5.80 32.00 5.13
CA GLU A 56 4.46 31.43 4.96
C GLU A 56 3.43 32.57 4.83
N LEU A 57 2.47 32.42 3.92
CA LEU A 57 1.37 33.35 3.74
C LEU A 57 0.11 32.83 4.44
N ASP A 58 -0.71 33.74 4.97
CA ASP A 58 -2.00 33.40 5.54
C ASP A 58 -3.09 33.22 4.46
N ALA A 59 -4.34 33.01 4.89
CA ALA A 59 -5.47 32.79 3.98
C ALA A 59 -5.83 34.02 3.11
N LEU A 60 -5.32 35.21 3.46
CA LEU A 60 -5.51 36.47 2.73
C LEU A 60 -4.31 36.77 1.82
N GLY A 61 -3.23 36.00 1.91
CA GLY A 61 -2.02 36.17 1.12
C GLY A 61 -0.98 37.09 1.77
N ASP A 62 -1.19 37.49 3.03
CA ASP A 62 -0.26 38.33 3.77
C ASP A 62 0.79 37.47 4.50
N PRO A 63 2.03 37.95 4.66
CA PRO A 63 3.03 37.27 5.48
C PRO A 63 2.53 37.04 6.90
N VAL A 64 2.72 35.83 7.35
CA VAL A 64 2.36 35.36 8.67
C VAL A 64 2.98 36.18 9.81
N PHE A 65 4.22 36.62 9.63
CA PHE A 65 4.93 37.48 10.57
C PHE A 65 5.23 38.82 9.90
N PRO A 66 5.09 39.95 10.62
CA PRO A 66 5.57 41.25 10.15
C PRO A 66 7.03 41.16 9.71
N ASP A 67 7.34 41.74 8.55
CA ASP A 67 8.67 41.70 7.93
C ASP A 67 9.26 40.28 7.74
N ARG A 68 8.41 39.24 7.82
CA ARG A 68 8.77 37.82 7.73
C ARG A 68 9.71 37.35 8.83
N VAL A 69 9.85 38.09 9.93
CA VAL A 69 10.74 37.72 11.03
C VAL A 69 9.95 36.98 12.09
N ALA A 70 10.15 35.66 12.19
CA ALA A 70 9.53 34.84 13.23
C ALA A 70 10.18 35.07 14.60
N GLY A 71 11.51 35.26 14.63
CA GLY A 71 12.26 35.44 15.87
C GLY A 71 13.75 35.15 15.73
N THR A 72 14.42 34.90 16.86
CA THR A 72 15.85 34.55 16.91
C THR A 72 16.07 33.20 17.59
N ILE A 73 17.03 32.42 17.09
CA ILE A 73 17.38 31.10 17.62
C ILE A 73 18.75 31.15 18.29
N GLU A 74 18.78 30.78 19.56
CA GLU A 74 20.01 30.61 20.33
C GLU A 74 19.90 29.36 21.21
N ASN A 75 20.96 28.53 21.24
CA ASN A 75 21.04 27.32 22.06
C ASN A 75 19.77 26.44 21.97
N LEU A 76 19.35 26.11 20.73
CA LEU A 76 18.15 25.34 20.43
C LEU A 76 16.87 25.92 21.04
N THR A 77 16.79 27.24 21.17
CA THR A 77 15.59 27.94 21.63
C THR A 77 15.25 29.06 20.66
N LEU A 78 14.06 28.98 20.06
CA LEU A 78 13.47 30.06 19.27
C LEU A 78 12.76 31.04 20.21
N VAL A 79 13.20 32.28 20.22
CA VAL A 79 12.53 33.41 20.87
C VAL A 79 11.74 34.16 19.81
N LEU A 80 10.41 34.06 19.86
CA LEU A 80 9.52 34.75 18.93
C LEU A 80 9.50 36.25 19.18
N ALA A 81 9.06 37.02 18.18
CA ALA A 81 8.95 38.48 18.27
C ALA A 81 8.03 38.97 19.41
N ASP A 82 7.06 38.15 19.83
CA ASP A 82 6.16 38.40 20.97
C ASP A 82 6.77 38.03 22.34
N GLY A 83 8.02 37.53 22.35
CA GLY A 83 8.75 37.11 23.55
C GLY A 83 8.52 35.65 23.95
N ALA A 84 7.67 34.89 23.26
CA ALA A 84 7.47 33.48 23.55
C ALA A 84 8.74 32.67 23.23
N ARG A 85 9.02 31.66 24.05
CA ARG A 85 10.23 30.82 23.95
C ARG A 85 9.83 29.39 23.62
N LEU A 86 10.26 28.89 22.47
CA LEU A 86 9.96 27.55 21.97
C LEU A 86 11.25 26.75 21.84
N LYS A 87 11.31 25.55 22.41
CA LYS A 87 12.50 24.70 22.26
C LYS A 87 12.55 24.05 20.90
N LEU A 88 13.76 23.86 20.39
CA LEU A 88 14.04 23.02 19.24
C LEU A 88 14.49 21.64 19.74
N HIS A 89 13.90 20.60 19.19
CA HIS A 89 14.25 19.22 19.52
C HIS A 89 14.78 18.48 18.29
N PRO A 90 15.91 17.77 18.41
CA PRO A 90 16.40 16.94 17.32
C PRO A 90 15.37 15.85 17.02
N ILE A 91 15.07 15.67 15.75
CA ILE A 91 14.15 14.63 15.27
C ILE A 91 15.00 13.39 14.96
N PRO A 92 14.86 12.29 15.72
CA PRO A 92 15.62 11.08 15.44
C PRO A 92 15.17 10.51 14.10
N VAL A 93 16.09 10.40 13.15
CA VAL A 93 15.88 9.65 11.92
C VAL A 93 15.78 8.17 12.32
N HIS A 94 14.57 7.61 12.35
CA HIS A 94 14.38 6.20 12.64
C HIS A 94 14.87 5.38 11.44
N VAL A 95 16.14 4.97 11.47
CA VAL A 95 16.67 3.94 10.59
C VAL A 95 16.30 2.58 11.20
N PRO A 96 15.46 1.74 10.56
CA PRO A 96 15.13 0.43 11.08
C PRO A 96 16.40 -0.41 11.31
N LYS A 97 16.46 -1.10 12.46
CA LYS A 97 17.62 -1.89 12.95
C LYS A 97 18.16 -2.95 11.97
N ASP A 98 17.42 -3.28 10.91
CA ASP A 98 17.81 -4.26 9.90
C ASP A 98 18.85 -3.71 8.89
N MET A 99 19.25 -2.43 8.99
CA MET A 99 20.12 -1.78 8.02
C MET A 99 21.63 -1.92 8.29
N HIS A 100 22.05 -2.46 9.44
CA HIS A 100 23.49 -2.63 9.76
C HIS A 100 24.21 -3.74 8.97
N ALA A 101 23.54 -4.45 8.06
CA ALA A 101 24.17 -5.53 7.31
C ALA A 101 24.57 -5.17 5.86
N ARG A 102 24.30 -3.96 5.35
CA ARG A 102 24.77 -3.57 4.01
C ARG A 102 25.17 -2.09 3.98
N ALA A 103 26.48 -1.85 3.89
CA ALA A 103 27.02 -0.55 3.51
C ALA A 103 26.32 -0.04 2.24
N PRO A 104 26.16 1.29 2.06
CA PRO A 104 25.67 1.84 0.82
C PRO A 104 26.64 1.39 -0.28
N VAL A 105 26.16 0.57 -1.20
CA VAL A 105 26.90 0.25 -2.41
C VAL A 105 26.87 1.50 -3.27
N MET A 106 27.79 2.44 -3.00
CA MET A 106 28.20 3.42 -3.98
C MET A 106 28.96 2.67 -5.08
N GLY A 107 28.20 2.18 -6.05
CA GLY A 107 28.72 1.45 -7.19
C GLY A 107 27.72 1.53 -8.34
N LYS A 108 28.14 2.21 -9.41
CA LYS A 108 27.45 2.38 -10.70
C LYS A 108 26.96 1.04 -11.27
N ASN A 109 25.75 0.64 -10.94
CA ASN A 109 24.95 -0.27 -11.75
C ASN A 109 23.57 0.35 -11.86
N ASN A 110 23.36 1.16 -12.90
CA ASN A 110 22.01 1.62 -13.24
C ASN A 110 21.22 0.39 -13.69
N GLY A 111 20.52 -0.26 -12.74
CA GLY A 111 19.64 -1.38 -13.02
C GLY A 111 18.60 -1.01 -14.09
N GLN A 112 18.01 -2.00 -14.75
CA GLN A 112 17.10 -1.78 -15.89
C GLN A 112 15.88 -0.87 -15.58
N LEU A 113 15.55 -0.68 -14.30
CA LEU A 113 14.45 0.18 -13.85
C LEU A 113 14.90 1.58 -13.39
N HIS A 114 16.19 1.90 -13.44
CA HIS A 114 16.70 3.20 -13.03
C HIS A 114 15.99 4.33 -13.77
N GLY A 115 15.45 5.30 -13.02
CA GLY A 115 14.76 6.46 -13.54
C GLY A 115 13.39 6.18 -14.19
N LYS A 116 12.91 4.92 -14.20
CA LYS A 116 11.56 4.57 -14.67
C LYS A 116 10.50 5.16 -13.76
N THR A 117 9.41 5.66 -14.35
CA THR A 117 8.29 6.24 -13.60
C THR A 117 7.29 5.15 -13.23
N VAL A 118 7.12 4.93 -11.93
CA VAL A 118 6.30 3.86 -11.34
C VAL A 118 5.21 4.48 -10.47
N VAL A 119 3.96 4.27 -10.86
CA VAL A 119 2.77 4.68 -10.08
C VAL A 119 2.28 3.50 -9.25
N ILE A 120 2.04 3.69 -7.96
CA ILE A 120 1.56 2.63 -7.05
C ILE A 120 0.32 3.13 -6.30
N THR A 121 -0.84 2.51 -6.53
CA THR A 121 -2.04 2.78 -5.74
C THR A 121 -2.08 1.93 -4.46
N GLY A 122 -2.62 2.45 -3.37
CA GLY A 122 -2.59 1.79 -2.07
C GLY A 122 -1.20 1.72 -1.45
N ALA A 123 -0.33 2.69 -1.76
CA ALA A 123 1.08 2.69 -1.37
C ALA A 123 1.33 2.94 0.13
N SER A 124 0.32 3.42 0.87
CA SER A 124 0.50 3.80 2.28
C SER A 124 0.71 2.63 3.24
N SER A 125 0.40 1.38 2.85
CA SER A 125 0.48 0.22 3.75
C SER A 125 0.61 -1.11 3.03
N GLY A 126 0.88 -2.18 3.78
CA GLY A 126 0.80 -3.55 3.29
C GLY A 126 1.72 -3.82 2.10
N ILE A 127 1.16 -4.52 1.10
CA ILE A 127 1.84 -4.85 -0.15
C ILE A 127 2.27 -3.59 -0.91
N GLY A 128 1.46 -2.53 -0.91
CA GLY A 128 1.77 -1.29 -1.63
C GLY A 128 3.01 -0.59 -1.08
N ARG A 129 3.11 -0.46 0.25
CA ARG A 129 4.31 0.09 0.92
C ARG A 129 5.54 -0.79 0.68
N ALA A 130 5.37 -2.12 0.73
CA ALA A 130 6.45 -3.05 0.41
C ALA A 130 6.90 -2.93 -1.06
N ALA A 131 5.97 -2.74 -1.99
CA ALA A 131 6.26 -2.51 -3.40
C ALA A 131 7.01 -1.18 -3.59
N ALA A 132 6.58 -0.11 -2.95
CA ALA A 132 7.27 1.17 -2.95
C ALA A 132 8.74 1.03 -2.50
N HIS A 133 8.99 0.29 -1.42
CA HIS A 133 10.37 0.02 -0.96
C HIS A 133 11.17 -0.78 -1.98
N ALA A 134 10.58 -1.85 -2.54
CA ALA A 134 11.28 -2.72 -3.49
C ALA A 134 11.62 -2.00 -4.82
N PHE A 135 10.73 -1.14 -5.32
CA PHE A 135 11.01 -0.31 -6.48
C PHE A 135 11.96 0.85 -6.14
N ALA A 136 11.96 1.34 -4.90
CA ALA A 136 12.90 2.37 -4.48
C ALA A 136 14.35 1.88 -4.54
N GLU A 137 14.59 0.62 -4.14
CA GLU A 137 15.88 -0.06 -4.26
C GLU A 137 16.36 -0.23 -5.72
N GLN A 138 15.50 0.02 -6.69
CA GLN A 138 15.84 0.02 -8.12
C GLN A 138 16.11 1.44 -8.67
N SER A 139 16.18 2.45 -7.81
CA SER A 139 16.38 3.87 -8.16
C SER A 139 15.35 4.38 -9.18
N THR A 140 14.08 4.00 -8.99
CA THR A 140 12.95 4.45 -9.80
C THR A 140 12.48 5.85 -9.40
N ARG A 141 11.63 6.45 -10.22
CA ARG A 141 10.80 7.61 -9.85
C ARG A 141 9.44 7.09 -9.41
N LEU A 142 9.10 7.29 -8.15
CA LEU A 142 7.91 6.74 -7.53
C LEU A 142 6.81 7.79 -7.38
N VAL A 143 5.61 7.43 -7.78
CA VAL A 143 4.40 8.21 -7.55
C VAL A 143 3.49 7.36 -6.67
N LEU A 144 3.42 7.73 -5.40
CA LEU A 144 2.77 6.95 -4.36
C LEU A 144 1.38 7.49 -4.09
N ALA A 145 0.36 6.65 -4.29
CA ALA A 145 -1.03 7.08 -4.22
C ALA A 145 -1.83 6.30 -3.17
N ALA A 146 -2.54 7.02 -2.30
CA ALA A 146 -3.47 6.50 -1.30
C ALA A 146 -4.30 7.65 -0.71
N ARG A 147 -5.31 7.33 0.10
CA ARG A 147 -6.13 8.34 0.81
C ARG A 147 -5.43 8.95 2.03
N ASP A 148 -4.50 8.21 2.63
CA ASP A 148 -3.79 8.59 3.85
C ASP A 148 -2.50 9.36 3.50
N GLU A 149 -2.59 10.68 3.52
CA GLU A 149 -1.52 11.60 3.13
C GLU A 149 -0.33 11.53 4.10
N LYS A 150 -0.58 11.48 5.41
CA LYS A 150 0.48 11.35 6.42
C LYS A 150 1.28 10.07 6.21
N ALA A 151 0.59 8.96 5.98
CA ALA A 151 1.28 7.71 5.74
C ALA A 151 2.04 7.70 4.41
N LEU A 152 1.56 8.38 3.37
CA LEU A 152 2.33 8.51 2.13
C LEU A 152 3.62 9.29 2.35
N ALA A 153 3.58 10.37 3.14
CA ALA A 153 4.77 11.15 3.50
C ALA A 153 5.86 10.28 4.13
N GLU A 154 5.49 9.40 5.04
CA GLU A 154 6.41 8.44 5.63
C GLU A 154 7.02 7.51 4.57
N VAL A 155 6.22 7.00 3.63
CA VAL A 155 6.72 6.11 2.58
C VAL A 155 7.63 6.85 1.60
N VAL A 156 7.34 8.11 1.28
CA VAL A 156 8.23 8.96 0.46
C VAL A 156 9.61 9.07 1.09
N GLU A 157 9.68 9.38 2.39
CA GLU A 157 10.96 9.44 3.12
C GLU A 157 11.68 8.08 3.14
N GLU A 158 10.96 6.99 3.38
CA GLU A 158 11.52 5.64 3.34
C GLU A 158 12.08 5.27 1.95
N CYS A 159 11.42 5.72 0.88
CA CYS A 159 11.87 5.53 -0.49
C CYS A 159 13.08 6.40 -0.83
N ALA A 160 13.13 7.64 -0.32
CA ALA A 160 14.26 8.55 -0.50
C ALA A 160 15.55 7.98 0.11
N VAL A 161 15.48 7.45 1.35
CA VAL A 161 16.61 6.78 2.01
C VAL A 161 17.09 5.54 1.24
N ARG A 162 16.22 4.92 0.44
CA ARG A 162 16.54 3.78 -0.43
C ARG A 162 17.09 4.17 -1.80
N GLY A 163 17.24 5.46 -2.08
CA GLY A 163 17.88 5.97 -3.31
C GLY A 163 16.92 6.17 -4.48
N ALA A 164 15.62 6.32 -4.22
CA ALA A 164 14.63 6.71 -5.23
C ALA A 164 14.15 8.14 -5.05
N GLN A 165 13.65 8.72 -6.13
CA GLN A 165 12.87 9.95 -6.08
C GLN A 165 11.41 9.55 -5.91
N ALA A 166 10.69 10.15 -4.96
CA ALA A 166 9.29 9.82 -4.72
C ALA A 166 8.45 11.08 -4.49
N ILE A 167 7.19 11.04 -4.91
CA ILE A 167 6.17 12.04 -4.56
C ILE A 167 4.92 11.34 -4.02
N ALA A 168 4.26 11.92 -3.02
CA ALA A 168 2.92 11.51 -2.62
C ALA A 168 1.85 12.21 -3.47
N VAL A 169 0.81 11.47 -3.82
CA VAL A 169 -0.41 12.02 -4.41
C VAL A 169 -1.60 11.43 -3.67
N LYS A 170 -2.27 12.26 -2.86
CA LYS A 170 -3.51 11.85 -2.21
C LYS A 170 -4.56 11.52 -3.28
N THR A 171 -4.97 10.25 -3.30
CA THR A 171 -5.88 9.72 -4.31
C THR A 171 -6.81 8.67 -3.71
N ASP A 172 -8.10 8.87 -3.91
CA ASP A 172 -9.12 7.84 -3.79
C ASP A 172 -9.41 7.23 -5.17
N VAL A 173 -9.12 5.94 -5.34
CA VAL A 173 -9.28 5.23 -6.62
C VAL A 173 -10.75 5.05 -7.03
N THR A 174 -11.70 5.35 -6.15
CA THR A 174 -13.13 5.35 -6.46
C THR A 174 -13.55 6.58 -7.28
N HIS A 175 -12.72 7.61 -7.36
CA HIS A 175 -13.00 8.88 -8.02
C HIS A 175 -12.21 9.01 -9.33
N GLY A 176 -12.92 9.12 -10.47
CA GLY A 176 -12.30 9.13 -11.80
C GLY A 176 -11.46 10.38 -12.10
N ASP A 177 -11.91 11.53 -11.60
CA ASP A 177 -11.19 12.81 -11.63
C ASP A 177 -9.87 12.74 -10.86
N GLN A 178 -9.86 12.15 -9.66
CA GLN A 178 -8.62 11.97 -8.88
C GLN A 178 -7.65 11.00 -9.57
N MET A 179 -8.15 9.94 -10.20
CA MET A 179 -7.31 9.01 -10.98
C MET A 179 -6.69 9.69 -12.21
N ARG A 180 -7.42 10.60 -12.86
CA ARG A 180 -6.90 11.41 -13.97
C ARG A 180 -5.81 12.36 -13.49
N ALA A 181 -6.05 13.09 -12.41
CA ALA A 181 -5.08 13.98 -11.79
C ALA A 181 -3.81 13.23 -11.33
N LEU A 182 -3.97 12.00 -10.82
CA LEU A 182 -2.84 11.13 -10.49
C LEU A 182 -1.98 10.82 -11.72
N ALA A 183 -2.59 10.45 -12.84
CA ALA A 183 -1.85 10.15 -14.07
C ALA A 183 -1.16 11.41 -14.64
N GLU A 184 -1.81 12.57 -14.60
CA GLU A 184 -1.23 13.85 -15.03
C GLU A 184 -0.01 14.23 -14.18
N LYS A 185 -0.12 14.17 -12.85
CA LYS A 185 1.00 14.41 -11.93
C LYS A 185 2.13 13.40 -12.13
N ALA A 186 1.79 12.13 -12.34
CA ALA A 186 2.77 11.08 -12.59
C ALA A 186 3.54 11.34 -13.89
N ALA A 187 2.83 11.67 -14.97
CA ALA A 187 3.44 12.00 -16.24
C ALA A 187 4.33 13.24 -16.13
N ALA A 188 3.88 14.31 -15.44
CA ALA A 188 4.69 15.50 -15.22
C ALA A 188 6.01 15.18 -14.50
N PHE A 189 5.95 14.39 -13.41
CA PHE A 189 7.11 13.93 -12.66
C PHE A 189 8.03 12.99 -13.48
N GLY A 190 7.43 12.23 -14.40
CA GLY A 190 8.10 11.29 -15.30
C GLY A 190 8.56 11.88 -16.64
N ASN A 191 8.63 13.21 -16.78
CA ASN A 191 8.98 13.90 -18.03
C ASN A 191 8.05 13.51 -19.21
N GLY A 192 6.75 13.52 -18.97
CA GLY A 192 5.70 13.15 -19.93
C GLY A 192 5.46 11.65 -20.06
N ARG A 193 6.09 10.79 -19.24
CA ARG A 193 6.01 9.33 -19.35
C ARG A 193 5.49 8.67 -18.08
N ILE A 194 4.85 7.52 -18.27
CA ILE A 194 4.54 6.57 -17.21
C ILE A 194 5.01 5.21 -17.71
N ASP A 195 5.99 4.60 -17.04
CA ASP A 195 6.55 3.31 -17.49
C ASP A 195 5.79 2.13 -16.87
N ILE A 196 5.41 2.25 -15.59
CA ILE A 196 4.77 1.18 -14.83
C ILE A 196 3.61 1.75 -14.02
N TRP A 197 2.45 1.11 -14.10
CA TRP A 197 1.28 1.43 -13.27
C TRP A 197 0.88 0.21 -12.46
N ILE A 198 0.87 0.33 -11.14
CA ILE A 198 0.53 -0.76 -10.22
C ILE A 198 -0.81 -0.46 -9.56
N ASN A 199 -1.84 -1.19 -9.98
CA ASN A 199 -3.10 -1.25 -9.27
C ASN A 199 -2.96 -2.21 -8.08
N ASN A 200 -2.93 -1.64 -6.87
CA ASN A 200 -2.80 -2.40 -5.63
C ASN A 200 -3.79 -1.97 -4.54
N ALA A 201 -4.37 -0.77 -4.61
CA ALA A 201 -5.37 -0.33 -3.64
C ALA A 201 -6.51 -1.35 -3.51
N GLY A 202 -6.82 -1.77 -2.30
CA GLY A 202 -7.91 -2.72 -2.05
C GLY A 202 -8.44 -2.63 -0.63
N VAL A 203 -9.71 -2.95 -0.48
CA VAL A 203 -10.44 -3.00 0.79
C VAL A 203 -11.23 -4.30 0.87
N GLY A 204 -11.57 -4.70 2.10
CA GLY A 204 -12.35 -5.91 2.35
C GLY A 204 -13.49 -5.61 3.31
N ALA A 205 -14.58 -6.34 3.14
CA ALA A 205 -15.68 -6.41 4.09
C ALA A 205 -16.00 -7.88 4.36
N VAL A 206 -15.99 -8.26 5.63
CA VAL A 206 -16.31 -9.63 6.07
C VAL A 206 -17.56 -9.60 6.95
N GLY A 207 -18.58 -10.37 6.56
CA GLY A 207 -19.88 -10.44 7.22
C GLY A 207 -20.81 -11.37 6.45
N SER A 208 -21.92 -11.81 7.06
CA SER A 208 -22.95 -12.46 6.25
C SER A 208 -23.53 -11.46 5.25
N PHE A 209 -24.07 -11.96 4.14
CA PHE A 209 -24.51 -11.11 3.05
C PHE A 209 -25.63 -10.16 3.49
N GLU A 210 -26.54 -10.65 4.33
CA GLU A 210 -27.65 -9.89 4.88
C GLU A 210 -27.25 -8.93 6.02
N ASN A 211 -26.15 -9.19 6.73
CA ASN A 211 -25.69 -8.33 7.83
C ASN A 211 -24.63 -7.31 7.40
N THR A 212 -24.07 -7.46 6.20
CA THR A 212 -23.14 -6.49 5.64
C THR A 212 -23.96 -5.41 4.93
N PRO A 213 -23.78 -4.11 5.27
CA PRO A 213 -24.49 -3.03 4.58
C PRO A 213 -24.24 -3.05 3.07
N LEU A 214 -25.25 -2.71 2.27
CA LEU A 214 -25.14 -2.67 0.82
C LEU A 214 -24.03 -1.71 0.38
N GLU A 215 -23.93 -0.56 1.02
CA GLU A 215 -22.92 0.46 0.73
C GLU A 215 -21.50 -0.08 0.95
N ALA A 216 -21.32 -0.99 1.92
CA ALA A 216 -20.03 -1.65 2.13
C ALA A 216 -19.70 -2.63 0.99
N HIS A 217 -20.70 -3.38 0.50
CA HIS A 217 -20.53 -4.23 -0.68
C HIS A 217 -20.18 -3.41 -1.93
N GLU A 218 -20.91 -2.32 -2.18
CA GLU A 218 -20.65 -1.43 -3.31
C GLU A 218 -19.27 -0.78 -3.22
N GLN A 219 -18.87 -0.31 -2.03
CA GLN A 219 -17.56 0.33 -1.84
C GLN A 219 -16.40 -0.63 -2.10
N VAL A 220 -16.54 -1.92 -1.76
CA VAL A 220 -15.57 -2.95 -2.15
C VAL A 220 -15.48 -3.07 -3.67
N LEU A 221 -16.61 -3.09 -4.39
CA LEU A 221 -16.59 -3.14 -5.86
C LEU A 221 -16.00 -1.86 -6.48
N GLN A 222 -16.30 -0.69 -5.92
CA GLN A 222 -15.78 0.60 -6.36
C GLN A 222 -14.25 0.64 -6.27
N THR A 223 -13.67 0.10 -5.21
CA THR A 223 -12.23 0.10 -4.97
C THR A 223 -11.53 -1.04 -5.73
N ASP A 224 -11.98 -2.28 -5.50
CA ASP A 224 -11.25 -3.48 -5.88
C ASP A 224 -11.50 -3.94 -7.31
N LEU A 225 -12.48 -3.37 -8.01
CA LEU A 225 -12.75 -3.65 -9.42
C LEU A 225 -12.72 -2.36 -10.25
N LEU A 226 -13.59 -1.42 -9.96
CA LEU A 226 -13.70 -0.19 -10.75
C LEU A 226 -12.46 0.71 -10.58
N GLY A 227 -11.81 0.73 -9.41
CA GLY A 227 -10.54 1.42 -9.22
C GLY A 227 -9.43 0.91 -10.13
N TYR A 228 -9.36 -0.40 -10.38
CA TYR A 228 -8.40 -1.01 -11.29
C TYR A 228 -8.72 -0.69 -12.75
N LEU A 229 -10.01 -0.72 -13.11
CA LEU A 229 -10.48 -0.29 -14.42
C LEU A 229 -10.09 1.17 -14.68
N ARG A 230 -10.35 2.07 -13.73
CA ARG A 230 -9.96 3.48 -13.82
C ARG A 230 -8.44 3.63 -13.96
N GLY A 231 -7.66 2.90 -13.16
CA GLY A 231 -6.19 2.89 -13.25
C GLY A 231 -5.68 2.46 -14.62
N ALA A 232 -6.22 1.37 -15.16
CA ALA A 232 -5.90 0.93 -16.52
C ALA A 232 -6.27 2.00 -17.55
N HIS A 233 -7.47 2.57 -17.43
CA HIS A 233 -8.01 3.56 -18.35
C HIS A 233 -7.15 4.84 -18.40
N VAL A 234 -6.68 5.36 -17.26
CA VAL A 234 -5.84 6.57 -17.21
C VAL A 234 -4.39 6.32 -17.62
N ALA A 235 -3.86 5.11 -17.41
CA ALA A 235 -2.51 4.75 -17.86
C ALA A 235 -2.43 4.47 -19.37
N TRP A 236 -3.52 3.98 -19.98
CA TRP A 236 -3.56 3.51 -21.36
C TRP A 236 -3.05 4.51 -22.41
N PRO A 237 -3.45 5.80 -22.38
CA PRO A 237 -2.99 6.78 -23.37
C PRO A 237 -1.48 6.99 -23.32
N TYR A 238 -0.88 7.00 -22.13
CA TYR A 238 0.57 7.13 -21.96
C TYR A 238 1.29 5.90 -22.52
N PHE A 239 0.84 4.69 -22.17
CA PHE A 239 1.43 3.45 -22.67
C PHE A 239 1.35 3.35 -24.20
N LYS A 240 0.19 3.65 -24.81
CA LYS A 240 0.02 3.63 -26.27
C LYS A 240 0.81 4.74 -26.95
N GLY A 241 0.80 5.96 -26.41
CA GLY A 241 1.56 7.09 -26.94
C GLY A 241 3.06 6.84 -26.97
N GLN A 242 3.60 6.26 -25.90
CA GLN A 242 5.03 5.92 -25.81
C GLN A 242 5.39 4.53 -26.38
N LYS A 243 4.38 3.77 -26.84
CA LYS A 243 4.47 2.39 -27.38
C LYS A 243 5.15 1.39 -26.44
N SER A 244 5.11 1.64 -25.14
CA SER A 244 5.62 0.73 -24.11
C SER A 244 4.98 1.00 -22.75
N GLY A 245 4.86 -0.01 -21.91
CA GLY A 245 4.34 0.18 -20.55
C GLY A 245 3.96 -1.13 -19.88
N ILE A 246 3.90 -1.12 -18.55
CA ILE A 246 3.53 -2.31 -17.79
C ILE A 246 2.42 -1.94 -16.79
N LEU A 247 1.24 -2.52 -16.99
CA LEU A 247 0.16 -2.50 -16.01
C LEU A 247 0.31 -3.73 -15.11
N ILE A 248 0.51 -3.53 -13.81
CA ILE A 248 0.55 -4.61 -12.82
C ILE A 248 -0.72 -4.54 -11.97
N ASN A 249 -1.53 -5.59 -12.03
CA ASN A 249 -2.74 -5.73 -11.21
C ASN A 249 -2.48 -6.70 -10.06
N THR A 250 -2.71 -6.24 -8.83
CA THR A 250 -2.67 -7.09 -7.63
C THR A 250 -4.03 -7.75 -7.45
N LEU A 251 -4.14 -9.01 -7.88
CA LEU A 251 -5.33 -9.83 -7.73
C LEU A 251 -5.28 -10.56 -6.37
N SER A 252 -5.83 -11.76 -6.30
CA SER A 252 -5.79 -12.61 -5.11
C SER A 252 -5.97 -14.07 -5.51
N LEU A 253 -5.56 -15.00 -4.64
CA LEU A 253 -6.10 -16.37 -4.70
C LEU A 253 -7.65 -16.37 -4.74
N GLY A 254 -8.28 -15.37 -4.13
CA GLY A 254 -9.73 -15.11 -4.20
C GLY A 254 -10.29 -14.91 -5.62
N SER A 255 -9.45 -14.71 -6.63
CA SER A 255 -9.85 -14.70 -8.05
C SER A 255 -10.18 -16.08 -8.62
N TRP A 256 -9.85 -17.15 -7.89
CA TRP A 256 -10.07 -18.55 -8.30
C TRP A 256 -10.98 -19.31 -7.34
N VAL A 257 -11.04 -18.86 -6.09
CA VAL A 257 -11.81 -19.50 -5.03
C VAL A 257 -12.56 -18.41 -4.26
N ALA A 258 -13.89 -18.39 -4.41
CA ALA A 258 -14.75 -17.48 -3.67
C ALA A 258 -14.59 -17.69 -2.15
N GLN A 259 -14.64 -16.58 -1.42
CA GLN A 259 -14.58 -16.55 0.04
C GLN A 259 -15.98 -16.31 0.60
N PRO A 260 -16.60 -17.31 1.25
CA PRO A 260 -17.83 -17.12 1.99
C PRO A 260 -17.68 -15.98 3.00
N PHE A 261 -18.78 -15.25 3.25
CA PHE A 261 -18.80 -14.03 4.08
C PHE A 261 -18.00 -12.84 3.52
N ALA A 262 -17.49 -12.93 2.29
CA ALA A 262 -16.82 -11.82 1.60
C ALA A 262 -17.27 -11.78 0.13
N ALA A 263 -18.60 -11.70 -0.09
CA ALA A 263 -19.22 -11.85 -1.40
C ALA A 263 -18.74 -10.79 -2.42
N ALA A 264 -18.81 -9.50 -2.06
CA ALA A 264 -18.36 -8.41 -2.93
C ALA A 264 -16.86 -8.48 -3.24
N TYR A 265 -16.03 -8.87 -2.27
CA TYR A 265 -14.60 -9.09 -2.49
C TYR A 265 -14.36 -10.25 -3.48
N SER A 266 -15.11 -11.35 -3.35
CA SER A 266 -15.01 -12.45 -4.30
C SER A 266 -15.43 -12.01 -5.70
N ALA A 267 -16.56 -11.31 -5.83
CA ALA A 267 -17.02 -10.77 -7.10
C ALA A 267 -15.99 -9.84 -7.76
N SER A 268 -15.37 -8.93 -6.98
CA SER A 268 -14.35 -8.02 -7.50
C SER A 268 -13.11 -8.78 -8.00
N LYS A 269 -12.58 -9.75 -7.24
CA LYS A 269 -11.37 -10.49 -7.62
C LYS A 269 -11.58 -11.44 -8.79
N TYR A 270 -12.78 -12.03 -8.96
CA TYR A 270 -13.13 -12.75 -10.19
C TYR A 270 -13.29 -11.79 -11.37
N GLY A 271 -13.96 -10.65 -11.17
CA GLY A 271 -14.13 -9.60 -12.18
C GLY A 271 -12.80 -9.06 -12.70
N LEU A 272 -11.82 -8.83 -11.82
CA LEU A 272 -10.48 -8.39 -12.18
C LEU A 272 -9.78 -9.34 -13.16
N ARG A 273 -9.99 -10.64 -13.02
CA ARG A 273 -9.41 -11.62 -13.93
C ARG A 273 -9.97 -11.45 -15.35
N GLY A 274 -11.30 -11.32 -15.47
CA GLY A 274 -11.95 -11.05 -16.75
C GLY A 274 -11.48 -9.72 -17.36
N LEU A 275 -11.40 -8.66 -16.53
CA LEU A 275 -10.87 -7.36 -16.95
C LEU A 275 -9.45 -7.47 -17.52
N THR A 276 -8.53 -8.10 -16.79
CA THR A 276 -7.15 -8.23 -17.25
C THR A 276 -7.05 -9.09 -18.52
N GLU A 277 -7.77 -10.22 -18.60
CA GLU A 277 -7.77 -11.07 -19.80
C GLU A 277 -8.27 -10.30 -21.04
N ALA A 278 -9.34 -9.50 -20.90
CA ALA A 278 -9.84 -8.64 -21.97
C ALA A 278 -8.80 -7.58 -22.40
N LEU A 279 -8.19 -6.87 -21.45
CA LEU A 279 -7.16 -5.85 -21.74
C LEU A 279 -5.94 -6.42 -22.46
N ARG A 280 -5.50 -7.65 -22.12
CA ARG A 280 -4.42 -8.32 -22.86
C ARG A 280 -4.79 -8.60 -24.31
N GLY A 281 -6.04 -9.01 -24.56
CA GLY A 281 -6.55 -9.30 -25.91
C GLY A 281 -6.49 -8.07 -26.83
N GLU A 282 -6.66 -6.86 -26.29
CA GLU A 282 -6.58 -5.61 -27.06
C GLU A 282 -5.15 -5.20 -27.46
N LEU A 283 -4.12 -5.78 -26.83
CA LEU A 283 -2.72 -5.36 -26.99
C LEU A 283 -1.95 -6.12 -28.08
N VAL A 284 -2.64 -6.89 -28.94
CA VAL A 284 -2.00 -7.65 -30.04
C VAL A 284 -1.12 -6.76 -30.93
N GLY A 285 -1.51 -5.50 -31.16
CA GLY A 285 -0.72 -4.52 -31.94
C GLY A 285 0.35 -3.76 -31.15
N TYR A 286 0.55 -4.05 -29.86
CA TYR A 286 1.41 -3.31 -28.94
C TYR A 286 2.35 -4.27 -28.17
N PRO A 287 3.39 -4.82 -28.83
CA PRO A 287 4.20 -5.91 -28.27
C PRO A 287 4.99 -5.55 -26.99
N ASN A 288 5.19 -4.26 -26.72
CA ASN A 288 5.93 -3.75 -25.55
C ASN A 288 5.01 -3.17 -24.47
N ILE A 289 3.68 -3.34 -24.59
CA ILE A 289 2.73 -3.01 -23.55
C ILE A 289 2.25 -4.32 -22.93
N HIS A 290 2.41 -4.45 -21.61
CA HIS A 290 2.12 -5.68 -20.90
C HIS A 290 1.09 -5.43 -19.80
N VAL A 291 0.20 -6.39 -19.60
CA VAL A 291 -0.66 -6.45 -18.42
C VAL A 291 -0.27 -7.69 -17.63
N CYS A 292 0.17 -7.51 -16.38
CA CYS A 292 0.69 -8.53 -15.50
C CYS A 292 -0.22 -8.70 -14.29
N ASP A 293 -0.60 -9.93 -13.97
CA ASP A 293 -1.36 -10.23 -12.77
C ASP A 293 -0.45 -10.84 -11.70
N ILE A 294 -0.50 -10.28 -10.50
CA ILE A 294 0.07 -10.89 -9.32
C ILE A 294 -1.07 -11.51 -8.50
N TYR A 295 -0.95 -12.77 -8.13
CA TYR A 295 -1.91 -13.50 -7.31
C TYR A 295 -1.28 -13.82 -5.94
N PRO A 296 -1.35 -12.89 -4.96
CA PRO A 296 -0.98 -13.19 -3.59
C PRO A 296 -1.90 -14.26 -2.97
N ALA A 297 -1.29 -15.19 -2.24
CA ALA A 297 -1.97 -15.96 -1.20
C ALA A 297 -2.30 -15.06 0.02
N VAL A 298 -2.51 -15.65 1.19
CA VAL A 298 -2.74 -14.89 2.43
C VAL A 298 -1.43 -14.21 2.86
N MET A 299 -1.41 -12.89 2.86
CA MET A 299 -0.22 -12.09 3.21
C MET A 299 -0.37 -11.48 4.60
N ASP A 300 0.75 -11.41 5.33
CA ASP A 300 0.86 -10.75 6.64
C ASP A 300 0.80 -9.25 6.49
N THR A 301 -0.40 -8.74 6.28
CA THR A 301 -0.66 -7.31 6.12
C THR A 301 -1.65 -6.83 7.18
N PRO A 302 -1.70 -5.51 7.41
CA PRO A 302 -2.74 -4.93 8.26
C PRO A 302 -4.18 -5.13 7.77
N GLY A 303 -4.42 -5.67 6.56
CA GLY A 303 -5.75 -5.74 5.95
C GLY A 303 -6.82 -6.46 6.78
N PHE A 304 -6.47 -7.53 7.50
CA PHE A 304 -7.41 -8.22 8.41
C PHE A 304 -7.75 -7.42 9.67
N ARG A 305 -6.87 -6.50 10.08
CA ARG A 305 -7.10 -5.58 11.21
C ARG A 305 -7.89 -4.35 10.77
N ASP A 306 -7.57 -3.81 9.60
CA ASP A 306 -8.07 -2.52 9.13
C ASP A 306 -9.34 -2.61 8.26
N GLY A 307 -9.62 -3.78 7.71
CA GLY A 307 -10.78 -4.01 6.85
C GLY A 307 -12.10 -3.96 7.62
N ALA A 308 -13.20 -3.82 6.89
CA ALA A 308 -14.52 -3.85 7.51
C ALA A 308 -14.87 -5.23 8.05
N ASN A 309 -15.43 -5.23 9.25
CA ASN A 309 -15.83 -6.41 9.98
C ASN A 309 -17.27 -6.26 10.46
N PHE A 310 -18.17 -7.03 9.87
CA PHE A 310 -19.58 -7.12 10.23
C PHE A 310 -19.92 -8.51 10.82
N THR A 311 -18.92 -9.27 11.27
CA THR A 311 -19.11 -10.62 11.81
C THR A 311 -19.42 -10.65 13.31
N SER A 312 -19.24 -9.53 14.03
CA SER A 312 -19.25 -9.45 15.50
C SER A 312 -18.19 -10.30 16.22
N HIS A 313 -17.20 -10.79 15.48
CA HIS A 313 -16.09 -11.61 15.97
C HIS A 313 -14.75 -11.10 15.42
N ALA A 314 -13.66 -11.38 16.10
CA ALA A 314 -12.33 -10.96 15.66
C ALA A 314 -11.93 -11.70 14.36
N LEU A 315 -11.36 -10.97 13.40
CA LEU A 315 -10.85 -11.53 12.16
C LEU A 315 -9.37 -11.87 12.30
N THR A 316 -9.00 -13.07 11.87
CA THR A 316 -7.60 -13.51 11.79
C THR A 316 -7.34 -14.14 10.43
N PRO A 317 -6.19 -13.89 9.80
CA PRO A 317 -5.86 -14.53 8.53
C PRO A 317 -5.75 -16.05 8.68
N PRO A 318 -6.31 -16.84 7.74
CA PRO A 318 -6.11 -18.27 7.75
C PRO A 318 -4.66 -18.61 7.38
N PRO A 319 -4.01 -19.57 8.09
CA PRO A 319 -2.67 -20.01 7.72
C PRO A 319 -2.68 -20.82 6.41
N PRO A 320 -1.56 -20.88 5.66
CA PRO A 320 -0.28 -20.20 5.93
C PRO A 320 -0.30 -18.72 5.57
N VAL A 321 0.34 -17.89 6.40
CA VAL A 321 0.49 -16.45 6.20
C VAL A 321 1.91 -16.15 5.69
N TYR A 322 2.03 -15.44 4.56
CA TYR A 322 3.29 -15.16 3.88
C TYR A 322 3.76 -13.71 4.07
N ASP A 323 5.05 -13.45 3.86
CA ASP A 323 5.63 -12.11 3.90
C ASP A 323 5.18 -11.26 2.69
N PRO A 324 4.56 -10.08 2.88
CA PRO A 324 4.16 -9.18 1.80
C PRO A 324 5.31 -8.77 0.87
N ARG A 325 6.55 -8.75 1.36
CA ARG A 325 7.73 -8.41 0.55
C ARG A 325 7.99 -9.44 -0.55
N GLN A 326 7.44 -10.65 -0.44
CA GLN A 326 7.48 -11.62 -1.54
C GLN A 326 6.66 -11.13 -2.75
N VAL A 327 5.53 -10.48 -2.49
CA VAL A 327 4.69 -9.88 -3.54
C VAL A 327 5.41 -8.70 -4.17
N ALA A 328 6.02 -7.83 -3.36
CA ALA A 328 6.80 -6.70 -3.85
C ALA A 328 7.95 -7.13 -4.78
N ARG A 329 8.71 -8.16 -4.39
CA ARG A 329 9.76 -8.73 -5.26
C ARG A 329 9.20 -9.32 -6.55
N ALA A 330 8.03 -9.96 -6.50
CA ALA A 330 7.36 -10.46 -7.69
C ALA A 330 6.93 -9.33 -8.65
N MET A 331 6.47 -8.20 -8.11
CA MET A 331 6.14 -7.01 -8.92
C MET A 331 7.38 -6.44 -9.61
N VAL A 332 8.50 -6.29 -8.89
CA VAL A 332 9.78 -5.85 -9.49
C VAL A 332 10.26 -6.85 -10.55
N ALA A 333 10.16 -8.16 -10.29
CA ALA A 333 10.50 -9.18 -11.27
C ALA A 333 9.62 -9.10 -12.53
N CYS A 334 8.31 -8.84 -12.39
CA CYS A 334 7.42 -8.60 -13.52
C CYS A 334 7.73 -7.30 -14.26
N ALA A 335 8.19 -6.25 -13.57
CA ALA A 335 8.64 -5.02 -14.21
C ALA A 335 9.92 -5.21 -15.05
N LEU A 336 10.81 -6.10 -14.61
CA LEU A 336 12.04 -6.47 -15.35
C LEU A 336 11.75 -7.45 -16.49
N GLN A 337 10.90 -8.45 -16.23
CA GLN A 337 10.54 -9.51 -17.16
C GLN A 337 9.03 -9.76 -17.08
N PRO A 338 8.24 -9.09 -17.93
CA PRO A 338 6.78 -9.18 -17.92
C PRO A 338 6.29 -10.61 -18.06
N ARG A 339 5.38 -11.00 -17.15
CA ARG A 339 4.66 -12.28 -17.18
C ARG A 339 3.18 -12.02 -16.99
N ASN A 340 2.35 -12.73 -17.74
CA ASN A 340 0.90 -12.58 -17.63
C ASN A 340 0.41 -12.96 -16.23
N SER A 341 0.92 -14.04 -15.64
CA SER A 341 0.45 -14.52 -14.33
C SER A 341 1.62 -14.93 -13.45
N THR A 342 1.66 -14.36 -12.24
CA THR A 342 2.62 -14.73 -11.18
C THR A 342 1.86 -15.01 -9.89
N THR A 343 1.96 -16.23 -9.38
CA THR A 343 1.37 -16.62 -8.08
C THR A 343 2.42 -16.54 -6.98
N VAL A 344 2.06 -15.96 -5.83
CA VAL A 344 2.96 -15.81 -4.67
C VAL A 344 2.38 -16.55 -3.47
N GLY A 345 3.02 -17.66 -3.09
CA GLY A 345 2.62 -18.57 -2.01
C GLY A 345 2.18 -19.94 -2.53
N ALA A 346 2.88 -21.01 -2.12
CA ALA A 346 2.71 -22.36 -2.66
C ALA A 346 1.32 -22.99 -2.43
N ALA A 347 0.65 -22.62 -1.32
CA ALA A 347 -0.70 -23.11 -1.01
C ALA A 347 -1.77 -22.64 -2.01
N ALA A 348 -1.52 -21.52 -2.71
CA ALA A 348 -2.46 -20.97 -3.69
C ALA A 348 -2.67 -21.90 -4.89
N THR A 349 -1.62 -22.57 -5.36
CA THR A 349 -1.70 -23.52 -6.48
C THR A 349 -2.50 -24.77 -6.10
N ILE A 350 -2.37 -25.24 -4.86
CA ILE A 350 -3.07 -26.43 -4.35
C ILE A 350 -4.56 -26.13 -4.17
N ALA A 351 -4.91 -24.97 -3.60
CA ALA A 351 -6.29 -24.53 -3.45
C ALA A 351 -7.01 -24.35 -4.80
N ARG A 352 -6.30 -23.82 -5.83
CA ARG A 352 -6.81 -23.73 -7.20
C ARG A 352 -7.20 -25.10 -7.76
N VAL A 353 -6.38 -26.12 -7.55
CA VAL A 353 -6.67 -27.49 -8.02
C VAL A 353 -7.79 -28.15 -7.20
N ALA A 354 -7.80 -27.97 -5.88
CA ALA A 354 -8.83 -28.55 -5.01
C ALA A 354 -10.24 -28.03 -5.30
N HIS A 355 -10.37 -26.74 -5.65
CA HIS A 355 -11.66 -26.13 -6.01
C HIS A 355 -12.32 -26.78 -7.23
N PHE A 356 -11.54 -27.13 -8.26
CA PHE A 356 -12.05 -27.80 -9.46
C PHE A 356 -12.56 -29.22 -9.22
N LEU A 357 -12.15 -29.88 -8.13
CA LEU A 357 -12.40 -31.29 -7.88
C LEU A 357 -13.57 -31.57 -6.92
N LEU A 358 -14.15 -30.52 -6.31
CA LEU A 358 -15.15 -30.65 -5.25
C LEU A 358 -16.41 -29.80 -5.51
N PRO A 359 -17.49 -30.38 -6.07
CA PRO A 359 -18.74 -29.66 -6.38
C PRO A 359 -19.39 -28.97 -5.16
N ALA A 360 -19.18 -29.50 -3.95
CA ALA A 360 -19.71 -28.96 -2.69
C ALA A 360 -18.71 -28.04 -1.94
N PHE A 361 -17.61 -27.64 -2.58
CA PHE A 361 -16.57 -26.84 -1.93
C PHE A 361 -17.09 -25.53 -1.33
N PRO A 362 -17.95 -24.73 -2.00
CA PRO A 362 -18.46 -23.48 -1.42
C PRO A 362 -19.23 -23.70 -0.11
N GLN A 363 -20.05 -24.75 -0.04
CA GLN A 363 -20.85 -25.08 1.15
C GLN A 363 -19.95 -25.54 2.30
N VAL A 364 -18.98 -26.40 2.02
CA VAL A 364 -18.00 -26.87 3.02
C VAL A 364 -17.14 -25.71 3.53
N SER A 365 -16.64 -24.87 2.63
CA SER A 365 -15.87 -23.67 2.99
C SER A 365 -16.72 -22.72 3.84
N GLY A 366 -17.98 -22.50 3.48
CA GLY A 366 -18.89 -21.65 4.25
C GLY A 366 -19.14 -22.17 5.66
N TRP A 367 -19.35 -23.49 5.81
CA TRP A 367 -19.49 -24.12 7.11
C TRP A 367 -18.22 -23.99 7.98
N LEU A 368 -17.04 -24.21 7.38
CA LEU A 368 -15.76 -24.05 8.09
C LEU A 368 -15.53 -22.61 8.54
N THR A 369 -15.74 -21.63 7.65
CA THR A 369 -15.57 -20.20 7.98
C THR A 369 -16.55 -19.77 9.07
N ARG A 370 -17.82 -20.19 8.99
CA ARG A 370 -18.82 -19.91 10.03
C ARG A 370 -18.38 -20.45 11.39
N THR A 371 -17.93 -21.71 11.41
CA THR A 371 -17.49 -22.38 12.64
C THR A 371 -16.26 -21.70 13.25
N ALA A 372 -15.32 -21.25 12.41
CA ALA A 372 -14.14 -20.50 12.84
C ALA A 372 -14.52 -19.14 13.43
N LEU A 373 -15.41 -18.38 12.78
CA LEU A 373 -15.89 -17.08 13.26
C LEU A 373 -16.60 -17.22 14.62
N GLN A 374 -17.48 -18.20 14.78
CA GLN A 374 -18.20 -18.44 16.05
C GLN A 374 -17.30 -18.84 17.22
N ARG A 375 -16.07 -19.31 16.95
CA ARG A 375 -15.07 -19.65 17.98
C ARG A 375 -14.10 -18.50 18.26
N ALA A 376 -14.05 -17.49 17.40
CA ALA A 376 -13.19 -16.34 17.60
C ALA A 376 -13.74 -15.45 18.73
N PRO A 377 -12.89 -14.67 19.42
CA PRO A 377 -13.36 -13.71 20.41
C PRO A 377 -14.34 -12.70 19.81
N HIS A 378 -15.27 -12.20 20.61
CA HIS A 378 -16.13 -11.11 20.19
C HIS A 378 -15.33 -9.84 19.85
N SER A 379 -15.77 -9.14 18.83
CA SER A 379 -15.22 -7.84 18.43
C SER A 379 -16.35 -6.95 17.93
N ALA A 380 -16.23 -5.64 18.16
CA ALA A 380 -17.20 -4.67 17.64
C ALA A 380 -17.20 -4.70 16.11
N THR A 381 -18.38 -4.54 15.52
CA THR A 381 -18.50 -4.35 14.08
C THR A 381 -17.93 -2.99 13.69
N SER A 382 -17.33 -2.89 12.50
CA SER A 382 -16.72 -1.66 12.01
C SER A 382 -16.71 -1.62 10.49
N SER A 383 -16.90 -0.43 9.91
CA SER A 383 -16.67 -0.18 8.49
C SER A 383 -15.19 -0.13 8.12
N GLY A 384 -14.29 -0.22 9.11
CA GLY A 384 -12.84 -0.23 8.93
C GLY A 384 -12.39 0.89 7.98
N ASN A 385 -11.59 0.50 6.99
CA ASN A 385 -11.04 1.39 5.97
C ASN A 385 -11.91 1.53 4.70
N LEU A 386 -13.19 1.17 4.69
CA LEU A 386 -14.00 1.24 3.46
C LEU A 386 -14.12 2.67 2.93
N PHE A 387 -14.55 3.59 3.79
CA PHE A 387 -14.90 4.96 3.42
C PHE A 387 -13.82 6.00 3.73
N GLY A 388 -12.81 5.61 4.52
CA GLY A 388 -11.70 6.48 4.91
C GLY A 388 -10.41 5.73 5.17
N PRO A 389 -9.31 6.44 5.43
CA PRO A 389 -8.06 5.81 5.85
C PRO A 389 -8.25 5.08 7.19
N ALA A 390 -7.53 3.97 7.38
CA ALA A 390 -7.56 3.24 8.64
C ALA A 390 -6.94 4.08 9.77
N SER A 391 -7.47 3.98 10.98
CA SER A 391 -6.89 4.63 12.15
C SER A 391 -5.55 3.99 12.55
N GLY A 392 -4.62 4.80 13.05
CA GLY A 392 -3.34 4.35 13.60
C GLY A 392 -2.22 4.24 12.57
N GLU A 393 -1.06 3.75 13.02
CA GLU A 393 0.14 3.70 12.20
C GLU A 393 0.02 2.70 11.04
N ARG A 394 0.37 3.15 9.84
CA ARG A 394 0.41 2.31 8.65
C ARG A 394 1.74 1.57 8.60
N ARG A 395 1.70 0.26 8.32
CA ARG A 395 2.89 -0.59 8.25
C ARG A 395 2.80 -1.55 7.07
N ILE A 396 3.93 -2.16 6.71
CA ILE A 396 3.96 -3.28 5.75
C ILE A 396 3.29 -4.53 6.37
N GLU A 397 3.62 -4.82 7.62
CA GLU A 397 3.24 -6.07 8.28
C GLU A 397 2.00 -5.91 9.16
N GLY A 398 1.19 -6.96 9.24
CA GLY A 398 0.02 -7.03 10.12
C GLY A 398 0.33 -7.62 11.50
N GLY A 399 1.49 -8.25 11.68
CA GLY A 399 1.87 -8.93 12.91
C GLY A 399 1.25 -10.34 13.04
N TRP A 400 0.87 -10.96 11.92
CA TRP A 400 0.17 -12.25 11.91
C TRP A 400 1.09 -13.45 11.74
N ARG A 401 2.32 -13.26 11.26
CA ARG A 401 3.30 -14.35 11.16
C ARG A 401 3.79 -14.76 12.54
N GLN A 402 3.38 -15.94 12.98
CA GLN A 402 4.04 -16.62 14.10
C GLN A 402 5.32 -17.31 13.60
N THR A 403 6.43 -17.19 14.34
CA THR A 403 7.73 -17.84 14.04
C THR A 403 7.73 -19.37 14.17
N ARG A 404 6.58 -20.01 14.38
CA ARG A 404 6.46 -21.48 14.38
C ARG A 404 6.27 -21.98 12.96
N ARG A 405 7.34 -22.54 12.39
CA ARG A 405 7.28 -23.40 11.19
C ARG A 405 6.36 -24.58 11.51
N LEU A 406 5.12 -24.56 11.02
CA LEU A 406 4.31 -25.77 10.96
C LEU A 406 5.07 -26.78 10.09
N PRO A 407 5.40 -27.96 10.60
CA PRO A 407 6.18 -28.92 9.84
C PRO A 407 5.39 -29.33 8.59
N TYR A 408 6.09 -29.41 7.46
CA TYR A 408 5.53 -29.60 6.11
C TYR A 408 4.58 -30.80 6.01
N TRP A 409 4.75 -31.81 6.87
CA TRP A 409 3.89 -32.99 6.96
C TRP A 409 2.47 -32.69 7.50
N LEU A 410 2.26 -31.66 8.32
CA LEU A 410 0.91 -31.27 8.75
C LEU A 410 0.11 -30.64 7.61
N VAL A 411 0.77 -29.82 6.78
CA VAL A 411 0.17 -29.25 5.56
C VAL A 411 -0.15 -30.38 4.56
N ALA A 412 0.77 -31.33 4.39
CA ALA A 412 0.56 -32.51 3.55
C ALA A 412 -0.55 -33.44 4.09
N ALA A 413 -0.68 -33.60 5.41
CA ALA A 413 -1.74 -34.39 6.04
C ALA A 413 -3.12 -33.76 5.85
N SER A 414 -3.24 -32.43 5.93
CA SER A 414 -4.49 -31.73 5.59
C SER A 414 -4.86 -31.86 4.10
N ALA A 415 -3.89 -31.88 3.19
CA ALA A 415 -4.13 -32.15 1.77
C ALA A 415 -4.54 -33.61 1.51
N ALA A 416 -3.94 -34.56 2.25
CA ALA A 416 -4.29 -35.98 2.18
C ALA A 416 -5.68 -36.28 2.77
N LEU A 417 -6.08 -35.58 3.85
CA LEU A 417 -7.43 -35.66 4.43
C LEU A 417 -8.50 -35.09 3.48
N LEU A 418 -8.19 -34.00 2.76
CA LEU A 418 -9.06 -33.46 1.71
C LEU A 418 -9.20 -34.44 0.54
N LEU A 419 -8.12 -35.09 0.10
CA LEU A 419 -8.16 -36.14 -0.94
C LEU A 419 -8.85 -37.43 -0.47
N GLY A 420 -8.64 -37.83 0.78
CA GLY A 420 -9.32 -38.99 1.39
C GLY A 420 -10.82 -38.77 1.56
N GLY A 421 -11.24 -37.56 1.93
CA GLY A 421 -12.64 -37.16 2.00
C GLY A 421 -13.35 -37.22 0.64
N VAL A 422 -12.66 -36.90 -0.45
CA VAL A 422 -13.17 -37.04 -1.84
C VAL A 422 -13.44 -38.50 -2.19
N VAL A 423 -12.56 -39.42 -1.77
CA VAL A 423 -12.71 -40.86 -2.03
C VAL A 423 -13.89 -41.45 -1.24
N ILE A 424 -14.06 -41.04 0.01
CA ILE A 424 -15.18 -41.50 0.86
C ILE A 424 -16.52 -40.94 0.36
N ALA A 425 -16.57 -39.67 -0.04
CA ALA A 425 -17.79 -39.05 -0.58
C ALA A 425 -18.22 -39.69 -1.91
N ARG A 426 -17.27 -40.07 -2.79
CA ARG A 426 -17.56 -40.82 -4.02
C ARG A 426 -18.11 -42.23 -3.75
N LYS A 427 -17.58 -42.91 -2.73
CA LYS A 427 -18.02 -44.28 -2.37
C LYS A 427 -19.44 -44.31 -1.77
N HIS A 428 -19.84 -43.26 -1.05
CA HIS A 428 -21.20 -43.11 -0.54
C HIS A 428 -22.21 -42.75 -1.65
N SER A 429 -21.81 -41.96 -2.65
CA SER A 429 -22.69 -41.62 -3.77
C SER A 429 -22.97 -42.80 -4.73
N THR A 430 -22.11 -43.82 -4.76
CA THR A 430 -22.32 -45.02 -5.59
C THR A 430 -23.20 -46.09 -4.94
N ASN A 431 -23.42 -46.03 -3.62
CA ASN A 431 -24.24 -47.00 -2.88
C ASN A 431 -25.72 -46.60 -2.72
N ASN A 432 -26.11 -45.38 -3.12
CA ASN A 432 -27.51 -44.96 -3.19
C ASN A 432 -27.97 -44.92 -4.66
N LYS A 433 -28.17 -46.10 -5.27
CA LYS A 433 -29.09 -46.24 -6.40
C LYS A 433 -30.39 -46.85 -5.87
N PRO A 434 -31.56 -46.24 -6.12
CA PRO A 434 -32.83 -46.86 -5.75
C PRO A 434 -33.06 -48.11 -6.59
N HIS A 435 -33.40 -49.22 -5.92
CA HIS A 435 -34.02 -50.36 -6.56
C HIS A 435 -35.40 -49.93 -7.07
N ASN A 436 -35.58 -50.03 -8.39
CA ASN A 436 -36.89 -50.21 -9.03
C ASN A 436 -36.75 -51.35 -10.03
#